data_AF-A0A1F8IZF3-F1
#
_entry.id   AF-A0A1F8IZF3-F1
#
_cell.length_a   1.000
_cell.length_b   1.000
_cell.length_c   1.000
_cell.angle_alpha   90.00
_cell.angle_beta   90.00
_cell.angle_gamma   90.00
#
_symmetry.space_group_name_H-M   'P 1'
#
loop_
_entity.id
_entity.type
_entity.pdbx_description
1 polymer ?
#
loop_
_entity_poly.entity_id
_entity_poly.type
_entity_poly.pdbx_seq_one_letter_code
_entity_poly.pdbx_strand_id
1 'polypeptide(L)'
;MAAVRIPVGQREWITPAEQLDRVRERSPVLEQLNGVFHVTDVAKLALEYIEDPCIAAVSRALEALRKIGLLPAHIPALPKNMGQILNEKCPIHGDEAGPDGTSLKIWQTHSLYLLPPGTLNELEARVSAYGRAHLAEYGRENPLQFRYFWNAARQEHGDTRFDEPQWVLMSNDVLPGSRNQPYERHVEMVGELSEKAFVPFEVPSLRAAVGVTLLHKVATGESILQAGNEQNGNVHTYTRVGETTGSYHVAVGGSAPSGVGVSSDYGGDGEGIGVSALWKF
;
A
#
# COMPACT_ATOMS: atom_id res chain seq x y z
N MET A 1 7.82 23.51 -19.75
CA MET A 1 6.43 23.64 -19.25
C MET A 1 6.47 23.36 -17.76
N ALA A 2 6.01 24.29 -16.93
CA ALA A 2 6.09 24.17 -15.48
C ALA A 2 5.18 23.04 -14.99
N ALA A 3 5.75 22.09 -14.26
CA ALA A 3 4.99 21.09 -13.52
C ALA A 3 3.98 21.80 -12.63
N VAL A 4 2.71 21.44 -12.77
CA VAL A 4 1.66 21.86 -11.84
C VAL A 4 1.98 21.19 -10.50
N ARG A 5 2.77 21.88 -9.67
CA ARG A 5 2.84 21.57 -8.25
C ARG A 5 1.46 21.87 -7.70
N ILE A 6 0.68 20.82 -7.44
CA ILE A 6 -0.51 20.94 -6.61
C ILE A 6 -0.02 21.55 -5.30
N PRO A 7 -0.53 22.73 -4.89
CA PRO A 7 -0.13 23.32 -3.63
C PRO A 7 -0.39 22.29 -2.54
N VAL A 8 0.61 21.99 -1.72
CA VAL A 8 0.39 21.31 -0.45
C VAL A 8 -0.46 22.27 0.38
N GLY A 9 -1.78 22.18 0.21
CA GLY A 9 -2.72 22.86 1.08
C GLY A 9 -2.40 22.47 2.51
N GLN A 10 -2.68 23.35 3.47
CA GLN A 10 -2.63 23.00 4.90
C GLN A 10 -3.28 21.63 5.08
N ARG A 11 -2.48 20.64 5.48
CA ARG A 11 -2.92 19.26 5.66
C ARG A 11 -3.97 19.29 6.77
N GLU A 12 -5.22 19.03 6.40
CA GLU A 12 -6.30 19.01 7.36
C GLU A 12 -6.18 17.74 8.21
N TRP A 13 -6.27 17.89 9.54
CA TRP A 13 -6.20 16.79 10.48
C TRP A 13 -7.59 16.52 11.01
N ILE A 14 -8.06 15.28 10.87
CA ILE A 14 -9.40 14.84 11.26
C ILE A 14 -9.32 13.54 12.05
N THR A 15 -10.38 13.19 12.75
CA THR A 15 -10.48 11.88 13.40
C THR A 15 -10.71 10.76 12.37
N PRO A 16 -10.35 9.50 12.70
CA PRO A 16 -10.69 8.35 11.87
C PRO A 16 -12.20 8.20 11.56
N ALA A 17 -13.06 8.57 12.51
CA ALA A 17 -14.52 8.53 12.33
C ALA A 17 -14.98 9.58 11.30
N GLU A 18 -14.52 10.82 11.44
CA GLU A 18 -14.82 11.88 10.46
C GLU A 18 -14.30 11.53 9.06
N GLN A 19 -13.15 10.86 8.95
CA GLN A 19 -12.64 10.40 7.66
C GLN A 19 -13.57 9.38 6.99
N LEU A 20 -14.11 8.42 7.75
CA LEU A 20 -15.07 7.45 7.23
C LEU A 20 -16.38 8.12 6.81
N ASP A 21 -16.88 9.05 7.62
CA ASP A 21 -18.11 9.78 7.31
C ASP A 21 -17.96 10.62 6.02
N ARG A 22 -16.83 11.29 5.85
CA ARG A 22 -16.52 12.04 4.60
C ARG A 22 -16.46 11.15 3.36
N VAL A 23 -15.92 9.93 3.48
CA VAL A 23 -15.83 9.01 2.34
C VAL A 23 -17.20 8.44 2.02
N ARG A 24 -18.02 8.15 3.05
CA ARG A 24 -19.42 7.77 2.88
C ARG A 24 -20.18 8.88 2.15
N GLU A 25 -20.20 10.10 2.69
CA GLU A 25 -20.95 11.23 2.10
C GLU A 25 -20.59 11.52 0.63
N ARG A 26 -19.37 11.18 0.21
CA ARG A 26 -18.86 11.41 -1.15
C ARG A 26 -18.86 10.16 -2.02
N SER A 27 -19.47 9.07 -1.56
CA SER A 27 -19.53 7.85 -2.34
C SER A 27 -20.33 8.10 -3.63
N PRO A 28 -19.75 7.83 -4.82
CA PRO A 28 -20.48 7.92 -6.08
C PRO A 28 -21.71 7.00 -6.11
N VAL A 29 -21.66 5.91 -5.34
CA VAL A 29 -22.78 4.99 -5.14
C VAL A 29 -23.93 5.70 -4.44
N LEU A 30 -23.65 6.49 -3.39
CA LEU A 30 -24.67 7.29 -2.70
C LEU A 30 -25.31 8.34 -3.62
N GLU A 31 -24.51 8.99 -4.47
CA GLU A 31 -25.04 9.95 -5.46
C GLU A 31 -25.98 9.25 -6.45
N GLN A 32 -25.58 8.09 -6.96
CA GLN A 32 -26.42 7.27 -7.85
C GLN A 32 -27.70 6.79 -7.14
N LEU A 33 -27.59 6.31 -5.91
CA LEU A 33 -28.72 5.82 -5.13
C LEU A 33 -29.67 6.94 -4.72
N ASN A 34 -29.20 8.12 -4.34
CA ASN A 34 -30.06 9.26 -4.04
C ASN A 34 -30.83 9.76 -5.28
N GLY A 35 -30.29 9.52 -6.49
CA GLY A 35 -31.01 9.75 -7.75
C GLY A 35 -32.11 8.73 -8.02
N VAL A 36 -32.02 7.52 -7.44
CA VAL A 36 -32.97 6.41 -7.64
C VAL A 36 -33.99 6.29 -6.50
N PHE A 37 -33.54 6.53 -5.26
CA PHE A 37 -34.30 6.45 -4.03
C PHE A 37 -34.40 7.85 -3.41
N HIS A 38 -35.61 8.39 -3.30
CA HIS A 38 -35.87 9.68 -2.66
C HIS A 38 -35.69 9.69 -1.14
N VAL A 39 -35.29 8.56 -0.53
CA VAL A 39 -35.14 8.40 0.91
C VAL A 39 -33.68 8.18 1.25
N THR A 40 -33.06 9.19 1.85
CA THR A 40 -31.63 9.23 2.19
C THR A 40 -31.22 8.07 3.11
N ASP A 41 -32.14 7.57 3.94
CA ASP A 41 -31.89 6.45 4.86
C ASP A 41 -31.79 5.10 4.13
N VAL A 42 -32.55 4.90 3.04
CA VAL A 42 -32.47 3.68 2.22
C VAL A 42 -31.17 3.65 1.42
N ALA A 43 -30.73 4.79 0.89
CA ALA A 43 -29.45 4.91 0.20
C ALA A 43 -28.26 4.68 1.15
N LYS A 44 -28.36 5.15 2.41
CA LYS A 44 -27.37 4.87 3.46
C LYS A 44 -27.31 3.41 3.88
N LEU A 45 -28.46 2.74 4.02
CA LEU A 45 -28.53 1.30 4.27
C LEU A 45 -27.93 0.50 3.09
N ALA A 46 -28.24 0.90 1.85
CA ALA A 46 -27.71 0.22 0.67
C ALA A 46 -26.18 0.29 0.54
N LEU A 47 -25.52 1.35 1.04
CA LEU A 47 -24.05 1.39 1.14
C LEU A 47 -23.46 0.32 2.06
N GLU A 48 -24.20 -0.12 3.09
CA GLU A 48 -23.73 -1.22 3.94
C GLU A 48 -23.65 -2.54 3.15
N TYR A 49 -24.37 -2.61 2.02
CA TYR A 49 -24.43 -3.76 1.13
C TYR A 49 -23.71 -3.54 -0.21
N ILE A 50 -23.25 -2.31 -0.52
CA ILE A 50 -22.51 -2.00 -1.74
C ILE A 50 -21.03 -1.83 -1.39
N GLU A 51 -20.19 -2.62 -2.05
CA GLU A 51 -18.74 -2.54 -1.94
C GLU A 51 -18.20 -1.28 -2.63
N ASP A 52 -18.45 -0.09 -2.07
CA ASP A 52 -17.71 1.11 -2.49
C ASP A 52 -16.21 0.90 -2.22
N PRO A 53 -15.34 0.89 -3.25
CA PRO A 53 -13.93 0.55 -3.07
C PRO A 53 -13.19 1.51 -2.15
N CYS A 54 -13.59 2.78 -2.11
CA CYS A 54 -12.96 3.79 -1.27
C CYS A 54 -13.37 3.61 0.20
N ILE A 55 -14.67 3.41 0.47
CA ILE A 55 -15.14 3.08 1.82
C ILE A 55 -14.46 1.81 2.33
N ALA A 56 -14.39 0.77 1.49
CA ALA A 56 -13.76 -0.50 1.83
C ALA A 56 -12.26 -0.33 2.12
N ALA A 57 -11.53 0.38 1.26
CA ALA A 57 -10.10 0.62 1.43
C ALA A 57 -9.78 1.40 2.71
N VAL A 58 -10.51 2.50 2.96
CA VAL A 58 -10.32 3.32 4.17
C VAL A 58 -10.69 2.53 5.43
N SER A 59 -11.82 1.81 5.41
CA SER A 59 -12.24 0.97 6.54
C SER A 59 -11.20 -0.10 6.85
N ARG A 60 -10.67 -0.79 5.84
CA ARG A 60 -9.62 -1.81 5.98
C ARG A 60 -8.34 -1.23 6.56
N ALA A 61 -7.90 -0.06 6.08
CA ALA A 61 -6.69 0.60 6.56
C ALA A 61 -6.80 0.99 8.04
N LEU A 62 -7.92 1.61 8.43
CA LEU A 62 -8.16 2.02 9.82
C LEU A 62 -8.33 0.80 10.74
N GLU A 63 -9.02 -0.24 10.26
CA GLU A 63 -9.19 -1.49 11.00
C GLU A 63 -7.87 -2.21 11.26
N ALA A 64 -6.98 -2.25 10.26
CA ALA A 64 -5.65 -2.86 10.42
C ALA A 64 -4.86 -2.17 11.53
N LEU A 65 -4.87 -0.82 11.55
CA LEU A 65 -4.22 -0.05 12.62
C LEU A 65 -4.90 -0.25 13.98
N ARG A 66 -6.23 -0.35 14.01
CA ARG A 66 -6.98 -0.64 15.24
C ARG A 66 -6.60 -1.99 15.83
N LYS A 67 -6.54 -3.04 15.01
CA LYS A 67 -6.16 -4.40 15.39
C LYS A 67 -4.78 -4.49 16.06
N ILE A 68 -3.83 -3.70 15.57
CA ILE A 68 -2.46 -3.69 16.10
C ILE A 68 -2.22 -2.61 17.16
N GLY A 69 -3.25 -1.85 17.52
CA GLY A 69 -3.18 -0.80 18.55
C GLY A 69 -2.34 0.43 18.14
N LEU A 70 -2.30 0.75 16.85
CA LEU A 70 -1.55 1.90 16.29
C LEU A 70 -2.45 2.93 15.57
N LEU A 71 -3.78 2.86 15.72
CA LEU A 71 -4.69 3.85 15.14
C LEU A 71 -4.49 5.21 15.82
N PRO A 72 -4.03 6.26 15.11
CA PRO A 72 -3.85 7.59 15.70
C PRO A 72 -5.20 8.25 16.02
N ALA A 73 -5.22 9.15 17.01
CA ALA A 73 -6.42 9.94 17.33
C ALA A 73 -6.80 10.92 16.21
N HIS A 74 -5.80 11.44 15.50
CA HIS A 74 -5.98 12.31 14.34
C HIS A 74 -5.10 11.83 13.18
N ILE A 75 -5.63 11.95 11.97
CA ILE A 75 -5.02 11.49 10.73
C ILE A 75 -5.13 12.58 9.67
N PRO A 76 -4.22 12.65 8.70
CA PRO A 76 -4.38 13.55 7.57
C PRO A 76 -5.64 13.17 6.79
N ALA A 77 -6.43 14.17 6.41
CA ALA A 77 -7.60 13.96 5.58
C ALA A 77 -7.17 13.48 4.18
N LEU A 78 -7.82 12.42 3.69
CA LEU A 78 -7.64 11.96 2.32
C LEU A 78 -8.10 13.03 1.32
N PRO A 79 -7.45 13.11 0.15
CA PRO A 79 -7.91 13.95 -0.96
C PRO A 79 -9.39 13.73 -1.28
N LYS A 80 -10.11 14.81 -1.57
CA LYS A 80 -11.56 14.76 -1.80
C LYS A 80 -11.95 13.85 -2.98
N ASN A 81 -11.07 13.70 -3.96
CA ASN A 81 -11.27 12.90 -5.18
C ASN A 81 -10.78 11.44 -5.04
N MET A 82 -10.46 10.95 -3.84
CA MET A 82 -9.94 9.58 -3.67
C MET A 82 -10.87 8.49 -4.22
N GLY A 83 -12.18 8.65 -4.07
CA GLY A 83 -13.15 7.71 -4.63
C GLY A 83 -13.14 7.66 -6.16
N GLN A 84 -12.86 8.79 -6.82
CA GLN A 84 -12.67 8.85 -8.27
C GLN A 84 -11.35 8.20 -8.66
N ILE A 85 -10.24 8.58 -8.01
CA ILE A 85 -8.90 8.01 -8.23
C ILE A 85 -8.96 6.48 -8.17
N LEU A 86 -9.51 5.91 -7.11
CA LEU A 86 -9.55 4.46 -6.94
C LEU A 86 -10.36 3.75 -8.05
N ASN A 87 -11.36 4.42 -8.63
CA ASN A 87 -12.21 3.88 -9.69
C ASN A 87 -11.67 4.13 -11.11
N GLU A 88 -10.61 4.93 -11.28
CA GLU A 88 -9.99 5.16 -12.58
C GLU A 88 -9.29 3.90 -13.11
N LYS A 89 -9.14 3.87 -14.44
CA LYS A 89 -8.35 2.87 -15.15
C LYS A 89 -6.92 2.86 -14.59
N CYS A 90 -6.44 1.68 -14.20
CA CYS A 90 -5.08 1.51 -13.69
C CYS A 90 -4.05 1.92 -14.76
N PRO A 91 -3.09 2.80 -14.44
CA PRO A 91 -2.08 3.23 -15.42
C PRO A 91 -1.02 2.15 -15.72
N ILE A 92 -0.92 1.13 -14.86
CA ILE A 92 0.02 0.00 -14.95
C ILE A 92 -0.59 -1.15 -15.76
N HIS A 93 -1.79 -1.61 -15.38
CA HIS A 93 -2.45 -2.80 -15.92
C HIS A 93 -3.78 -2.52 -16.61
N GLY A 94 -4.20 -1.26 -16.75
CA GLY A 94 -5.55 -0.95 -17.24
C GLY A 94 -5.78 -1.38 -18.69
N ASP A 95 -4.71 -1.55 -19.48
CA ASP A 95 -4.81 -2.08 -20.85
C ASP A 95 -5.01 -3.61 -20.88
N GLU A 96 -4.85 -4.29 -19.76
CA GLU A 96 -5.19 -5.70 -19.58
C GLU A 96 -6.69 -5.83 -19.30
N ALA A 97 -7.33 -6.83 -19.93
CA ALA A 97 -8.72 -7.15 -19.66
C ALA A 97 -8.84 -7.83 -18.29
N GLY A 98 -9.63 -7.24 -17.39
CA GLY A 98 -10.02 -7.83 -16.13
C GLY A 98 -10.94 -9.04 -16.31
N PRO A 99 -11.29 -9.73 -15.21
CA PRO A 99 -12.09 -10.96 -15.26
C PRO A 99 -13.47 -10.82 -15.93
N ASP A 100 -14.03 -9.61 -15.94
CA ASP A 100 -15.30 -9.25 -16.55
C ASP A 100 -15.17 -8.63 -17.96
N GLY A 101 -13.95 -8.62 -18.52
CA GLY A 101 -13.63 -8.00 -19.81
C GLY A 101 -13.47 -6.49 -19.77
N THR A 102 -13.53 -5.86 -18.58
CA THR A 102 -13.31 -4.41 -18.41
C THR A 102 -11.87 -4.09 -18.02
N SER A 103 -11.43 -2.85 -18.23
CA SER A 103 -10.10 -2.42 -17.79
C SER A 103 -9.96 -2.50 -16.27
N LEU A 104 -8.83 -3.04 -15.81
CA LEU A 104 -8.49 -3.04 -14.39
C LEU A 104 -8.45 -1.63 -13.81
N LYS A 105 -9.05 -1.46 -12.64
CA LYS A 105 -9.11 -0.21 -11.89
C LYS A 105 -7.97 -0.11 -10.87
N ILE A 106 -7.70 1.10 -10.38
CA ILE A 106 -6.66 1.33 -9.37
C ILE A 106 -6.92 0.51 -8.10
N TRP A 107 -8.15 0.47 -7.58
CA TRP A 107 -8.47 -0.29 -6.36
C TRP A 107 -8.22 -1.80 -6.46
N GLN A 108 -8.17 -2.36 -7.67
CA GLN A 108 -7.90 -3.80 -7.91
C GLN A 108 -6.40 -4.11 -7.88
N THR A 109 -5.57 -3.11 -8.15
CA THR A 109 -4.14 -3.28 -8.42
C THR A 109 -3.25 -2.55 -7.40
N HIS A 110 -3.84 -1.69 -6.57
CA HIS A 110 -3.16 -0.89 -5.57
C HIS A 110 -3.82 -1.04 -4.19
N SER A 111 -3.02 -0.78 -3.16
CA SER A 111 -3.39 -0.83 -1.76
C SER A 111 -3.27 0.54 -1.12
N LEU A 112 -4.38 1.10 -0.63
CA LEU A 112 -4.43 2.34 0.13
C LEU A 112 -4.29 2.03 1.63
N TYR A 113 -3.25 2.57 2.28
CA TYR A 113 -3.03 2.41 3.71
C TYR A 113 -2.61 3.71 4.39
N LEU A 114 -2.98 3.82 5.66
CA LEU A 114 -2.45 4.85 6.55
C LEU A 114 -1.24 4.26 7.27
N LEU A 115 -0.06 4.84 7.04
CA LEU A 115 1.14 4.49 7.79
C LEU A 115 1.10 5.19 9.15
N PRO A 116 1.27 4.48 10.28
CA PRO A 116 1.27 5.09 11.60
C PRO A 116 2.61 5.82 11.86
N PRO A 117 2.66 6.78 12.79
CA PRO A 117 3.92 7.32 13.28
C PRO A 117 4.73 6.25 14.03
N GLY A 118 6.01 6.51 14.27
CA GLY A 118 6.93 5.61 14.97
C GLY A 118 8.06 5.12 14.07
N THR A 119 8.59 3.93 14.39
CA THR A 119 9.71 3.30 13.68
C THR A 119 9.30 1.97 13.03
N LEU A 120 10.17 1.42 12.17
CA LEU A 120 9.95 0.09 11.58
C LEU A 120 9.96 -1.00 12.65
N ASN A 121 10.85 -0.89 13.64
CA ASN A 121 10.93 -1.82 14.76
C ASN A 121 9.67 -1.77 15.65
N GLU A 122 9.12 -0.58 15.91
CA GLU A 122 7.87 -0.42 16.65
C GLU A 122 6.68 -1.02 15.89
N LEU A 123 6.60 -0.78 14.57
CA LEU A 123 5.57 -1.38 13.73
C LEU A 123 5.67 -2.92 13.76
N GLU A 124 6.87 -3.48 13.54
CA GLU A 124 7.11 -4.92 13.61
C GLU A 124 6.65 -5.50 14.95
N ALA A 125 7.04 -4.88 16.07
CA ALA A 125 6.68 -5.36 17.39
C ALA A 125 5.16 -5.49 17.56
N ARG A 126 4.40 -4.52 17.04
CA ARG A 126 2.92 -4.51 17.11
C ARG A 126 2.28 -5.54 16.19
N VAL A 127 2.67 -5.60 14.92
CA VAL A 127 2.11 -6.58 13.99
C VAL A 127 2.48 -8.02 14.39
N SER A 128 3.68 -8.21 14.93
CA SER A 128 4.19 -9.52 15.37
C SER A 128 3.49 -10.00 16.64
N ALA A 129 3.20 -9.09 17.57
CA ALA A 129 2.37 -9.40 18.74
C ALA A 129 0.94 -9.80 18.32
N TYR A 130 0.33 -9.06 17.39
CA TYR A 130 -0.98 -9.41 16.84
C TYR A 130 -0.95 -10.78 16.14
N GLY A 131 0.05 -11.03 15.28
CA GLY A 131 0.21 -12.31 14.60
C GLY A 131 0.38 -13.50 15.55
N ARG A 132 1.18 -13.36 16.62
CA ARG A 132 1.29 -14.41 17.65
C ARG A 132 -0.02 -14.69 18.37
N ALA A 133 -0.82 -13.64 18.64
CA ALA A 133 -2.06 -13.78 19.38
C ALA A 133 -3.21 -14.36 18.53
N HIS A 134 -3.21 -14.10 17.23
CA HIS A 134 -4.37 -14.36 16.36
C HIS A 134 -4.10 -15.30 15.18
N LEU A 135 -2.85 -15.55 14.80
CA LEU A 135 -2.51 -16.34 13.60
C LEU A 135 -1.75 -17.63 13.93
N ALA A 136 -1.52 -17.94 15.20
CA ALA A 136 -0.90 -19.20 15.64
C ALA A 136 -1.70 -20.45 15.23
N GLU A 137 -2.98 -20.29 14.86
CA GLU A 137 -3.83 -21.37 14.34
C GLU A 137 -3.58 -21.72 12.86
N TYR A 138 -2.90 -20.86 12.09
CA TYR A 138 -2.67 -21.03 10.65
C TYR A 138 -1.31 -21.67 10.28
N GLY A 139 -0.56 -22.14 11.28
CA GLY A 139 0.75 -22.75 11.14
C GLY A 139 1.66 -22.34 12.28
N ARG A 140 2.74 -23.09 12.52
CA ARG A 140 3.72 -22.77 13.58
C ARG A 140 4.49 -21.45 13.34
N GLU A 141 4.23 -20.78 12.23
CA GLU A 141 4.96 -19.60 11.76
C GLU A 141 4.09 -18.34 11.86
N ASN A 142 4.73 -17.19 12.10
CA ASN A 142 4.05 -15.90 12.17
C ASN A 142 4.33 -15.10 10.89
N PRO A 143 3.34 -14.89 10.00
CA PRO A 143 3.54 -14.15 8.76
C PRO A 143 3.65 -12.63 8.97
N LEU A 144 3.39 -12.13 10.18
CA LEU A 144 3.39 -10.70 10.53
C LEU A 144 4.68 -10.31 11.28
N GLN A 145 5.83 -10.60 10.71
CA GLN A 145 7.14 -10.22 11.26
C GLN A 145 8.17 -10.10 10.14
N PHE A 146 9.37 -9.61 10.43
CA PHE A 146 10.50 -9.83 9.53
C PHE A 146 11.00 -11.26 9.68
N ARG A 147 10.92 -12.05 8.61
CA ARG A 147 11.65 -13.33 8.54
C ARG A 147 13.16 -13.09 8.40
N TYR A 148 13.50 -11.98 7.77
CA TYR A 148 14.85 -11.50 7.56
C TYR A 148 14.82 -9.98 7.43
N PHE A 149 15.64 -9.29 8.22
CA PHE A 149 15.93 -7.87 8.03
C PHE A 149 17.45 -7.75 8.04
N TRP A 150 18.03 -7.44 6.88
CA TRP A 150 19.46 -7.24 6.74
C TRP A 150 19.99 -6.32 7.86
N ASN A 151 20.92 -6.85 8.67
CA ASN A 151 21.34 -6.23 9.92
C ASN A 151 21.83 -4.79 9.76
N ALA A 152 22.59 -4.49 8.70
CA ALA A 152 23.09 -3.13 8.48
C ALA A 152 21.93 -2.15 8.18
N ALA A 153 21.00 -2.56 7.30
CA ALA A 153 19.82 -1.75 7.01
C ALA A 153 18.92 -1.58 8.24
N ARG A 154 18.83 -2.61 9.09
CA ARG A 154 18.08 -2.50 10.36
C ARG A 154 18.74 -1.52 11.32
N GLN A 155 20.06 -1.52 11.42
CA GLN A 155 20.79 -0.58 12.28
C GLN A 155 20.67 0.87 11.79
N GLU A 156 20.69 1.07 10.47
CA GLU A 156 20.62 2.41 9.88
C GLU A 156 19.19 2.96 9.83
N HIS A 157 18.20 2.12 9.52
CA HIS A 157 16.84 2.56 9.20
C HIS A 157 15.76 2.06 10.16
N GLY A 158 16.05 1.02 10.95
CA GLY A 158 15.04 0.33 11.78
C GLY A 158 14.41 1.22 12.85
N ASP A 159 15.20 2.14 13.41
CA ASP A 159 14.81 3.08 14.46
C ASP A 159 14.64 4.53 13.95
N THR A 160 14.71 4.75 12.63
CA THR A 160 14.41 6.04 12.03
C THR A 160 12.95 6.39 12.28
N ARG A 161 12.74 7.48 13.01
CA ARG A 161 11.42 7.90 13.48
C ARG A 161 10.69 8.72 12.42
N PHE A 162 9.39 8.45 12.30
CA PHE A 162 8.45 9.26 11.53
C PHE A 162 7.36 9.80 12.45
N ASP A 163 7.24 11.11 12.54
CA ASP A 163 6.37 11.72 13.56
C ASP A 163 4.91 11.79 13.15
N GLU A 164 4.63 11.76 11.85
CA GLU A 164 3.28 11.94 11.32
C GLU A 164 2.76 10.68 10.62
N PRO A 165 1.46 10.36 10.80
CA PRO A 165 0.81 9.39 9.95
C PRO A 165 0.67 9.93 8.52
N GLN A 166 0.69 9.02 7.54
CA GLN A 166 0.66 9.37 6.13
C GLN A 166 -0.17 8.37 5.33
N TRP A 167 -1.07 8.87 4.49
CA TRP A 167 -1.76 8.03 3.51
C TRP A 167 -0.83 7.74 2.34
N VAL A 168 -0.81 6.47 1.94
CA VAL A 168 -0.07 6.00 0.78
C VAL A 168 -0.91 5.03 -0.03
N LEU A 169 -0.76 5.11 -1.35
CA LEU A 169 -1.32 4.17 -2.32
C LEU A 169 -0.16 3.51 -3.05
N MET A 170 0.02 2.19 -2.87
CA MET A 170 1.14 1.45 -3.48
C MET A 170 0.60 0.34 -4.39
N SER A 171 1.25 0.10 -5.53
CA SER A 171 0.92 -1.06 -6.37
C SER A 171 1.16 -2.38 -5.61
N ASN A 172 0.29 -3.36 -5.80
CA ASN A 172 0.35 -4.65 -5.12
C ASN A 172 1.44 -5.58 -5.69
N ASP A 173 1.97 -5.25 -6.87
CA ASP A 173 3.09 -5.92 -7.53
C ASP A 173 4.12 -4.86 -8.01
N VAL A 174 5.25 -5.33 -8.51
CA VAL A 174 6.25 -4.51 -9.22
C VAL A 174 5.78 -4.20 -10.64
N LEU A 175 6.25 -3.09 -11.20
CA LEU A 175 5.93 -2.66 -12.56
C LEU A 175 6.32 -3.74 -13.58
N PRO A 176 5.47 -4.01 -14.59
CA PRO A 176 5.81 -4.90 -15.69
C PRO A 176 7.13 -4.50 -16.36
N GLY A 177 8.01 -5.47 -16.59
CA GLY A 177 9.33 -5.24 -17.19
C GLY A 177 10.38 -4.60 -16.26
N SER A 178 10.04 -4.28 -15.01
CA SER A 178 11.01 -3.69 -14.07
C SER A 178 11.98 -4.71 -13.47
N ARG A 179 11.65 -6.00 -13.50
CA ARG A 179 12.55 -7.05 -12.99
C ARG A 179 13.84 -7.08 -13.81
N ASN A 180 14.97 -7.43 -13.18
CA ASN A 180 16.29 -7.43 -13.83
C ASN A 180 16.68 -6.08 -14.46
N GLN A 181 16.37 -4.98 -13.78
CA GLN A 181 16.77 -3.65 -14.22
C GLN A 181 17.61 -2.96 -13.14
N PRO A 182 18.58 -2.11 -13.52
CA PRO A 182 19.32 -1.28 -12.58
C PRO A 182 18.40 -0.27 -11.89
N TYR A 183 18.83 0.25 -10.73
CA TYR A 183 18.01 1.18 -9.94
C TYR A 183 17.68 2.46 -10.70
N GLU A 184 18.61 2.99 -11.48
CA GLU A 184 18.38 4.19 -12.30
C GLU A 184 17.21 3.96 -13.26
N ARG A 185 17.13 2.77 -13.86
CA ARG A 185 16.01 2.40 -14.73
C ARG A 185 14.71 2.25 -13.95
N HIS A 186 14.74 1.75 -12.71
CA HIS A 186 13.55 1.74 -11.84
C HIS A 186 13.01 3.14 -11.58
N VAL A 187 13.90 4.09 -11.27
CA VAL A 187 13.53 5.50 -11.06
C VAL A 187 12.92 6.09 -12.34
N GLU A 188 13.54 5.86 -13.49
CA GLU A 188 13.02 6.29 -14.79
C GLU A 188 11.64 5.69 -15.08
N MET A 189 11.44 4.38 -14.89
CA MET A 189 10.16 3.71 -15.14
C MET A 189 9.03 4.27 -14.27
N VAL A 190 9.31 4.57 -12.99
CA VAL A 190 8.32 5.21 -12.13
C VAL A 190 8.08 6.66 -12.57
N GLY A 191 9.10 7.39 -13.01
CA GLY A 191 8.96 8.72 -13.60
C GLY A 191 8.11 8.74 -14.87
N GLU A 192 8.36 7.82 -15.81
CA GLU A 192 7.57 7.62 -17.02
C GLU A 192 6.11 7.30 -16.69
N LEU A 193 5.86 6.45 -15.68
CA LEU A 193 4.51 6.16 -15.19
C LEU A 193 3.84 7.42 -14.62
N SER A 194 4.57 8.23 -13.84
CA SER A 194 4.07 9.48 -13.28
C SER A 194 3.65 10.47 -14.37
N GLU A 195 4.47 10.61 -15.40
CA GLU A 195 4.17 11.47 -16.56
C GLU A 195 2.97 10.95 -17.34
N LYS A 196 2.91 9.64 -17.62
CA LYS A 196 1.80 9.00 -18.34
C LYS A 196 0.48 9.13 -17.59
N ALA A 197 0.51 8.96 -16.27
CA ALA A 197 -0.68 8.96 -15.42
C ALA A 197 -1.08 10.35 -14.92
N PHE A 198 -0.22 11.37 -15.09
CA PHE A 198 -0.35 12.68 -14.46
C PHE A 198 -0.52 12.60 -12.93
N VAL A 199 0.14 11.62 -12.32
CA VAL A 199 0.13 11.30 -10.88
C VAL A 199 1.56 11.34 -10.37
N PRO A 200 1.84 11.89 -9.17
CA PRO A 200 3.20 11.93 -8.63
C PRO A 200 3.58 10.57 -8.01
N PHE A 201 3.71 9.53 -8.82
CA PHE A 201 4.30 8.27 -8.38
C PHE A 201 5.81 8.45 -8.11
N GLU A 202 6.29 7.69 -7.14
CA GLU A 202 7.69 7.63 -6.74
C GLU A 202 8.08 6.19 -6.36
N VAL A 203 9.38 5.95 -6.33
CA VAL A 203 9.93 4.70 -5.79
C VAL A 203 9.54 4.62 -4.30
N PRO A 204 9.04 3.48 -3.82
CA PRO A 204 8.62 3.36 -2.44
C PRO A 204 9.77 3.61 -1.47
N SER A 205 9.51 4.34 -0.38
CA SER A 205 10.40 4.29 0.79
C SER A 205 10.29 2.94 1.50
N LEU A 206 11.32 2.56 2.24
CA LEU A 206 11.37 1.37 3.10
C LEU A 206 10.18 1.33 4.05
N ARG A 207 9.85 2.47 4.68
CA ARG A 207 8.67 2.63 5.55
C ARG A 207 7.38 2.26 4.82
N ALA A 208 7.18 2.78 3.62
CA ALA A 208 5.97 2.54 2.86
C ALA A 208 5.88 1.09 2.38
N ALA A 209 6.95 0.54 1.82
CA ALA A 209 6.96 -0.84 1.33
C ALA A 209 6.71 -1.84 2.47
N VAL A 210 7.39 -1.69 3.61
CA VAL A 210 7.17 -2.52 4.80
C VAL A 210 5.76 -2.31 5.36
N GLY A 211 5.37 -1.05 5.54
CA GLY A 211 4.10 -0.68 6.16
C GLY A 211 2.90 -1.20 5.37
N VAL A 212 2.87 -0.98 4.05
CA VAL A 212 1.81 -1.50 3.19
C VAL A 212 1.81 -3.03 3.20
N THR A 213 2.96 -3.69 3.07
CA THR A 213 3.02 -5.16 3.06
C THR A 213 2.46 -5.78 4.33
N LEU A 214 2.86 -5.28 5.50
CA LEU A 214 2.42 -5.82 6.79
C LEU A 214 0.96 -5.45 7.10
N LEU A 215 0.56 -4.19 6.87
CA LEU A 215 -0.82 -3.74 7.11
C LEU A 215 -1.82 -4.39 6.15
N HIS A 216 -1.41 -4.66 4.91
CA HIS A 216 -2.20 -5.43 3.96
C HIS A 216 -2.48 -6.83 4.52
N LYS A 217 -1.45 -7.54 4.98
CA LYS A 217 -1.60 -8.87 5.58
C LYS A 217 -2.49 -8.86 6.83
N VAL A 218 -2.40 -7.83 7.69
CA VAL A 218 -3.30 -7.67 8.85
C VAL A 218 -4.76 -7.47 8.42
N ALA A 219 -4.98 -6.69 7.37
CA ALA A 219 -6.32 -6.33 6.89
C ALA A 219 -7.03 -7.48 6.18
N THR A 220 -6.32 -8.18 5.28
CA THR A 220 -6.91 -9.13 4.33
C THR A 220 -6.53 -10.58 4.61
N GLY A 221 -5.43 -10.81 5.34
CA GLY A 221 -4.81 -12.15 5.45
C GLY A 221 -4.01 -12.54 4.20
N GLU A 222 -4.00 -11.72 3.15
CA GLU A 222 -3.29 -11.97 1.89
C GLU A 222 -1.89 -11.36 1.88
N SER A 223 -0.98 -11.93 1.10
CA SER A 223 0.38 -11.42 0.95
C SER A 223 0.55 -10.74 -0.40
N ILE A 224 1.08 -9.51 -0.41
CA ILE A 224 1.66 -8.88 -1.59
C ILE A 224 3.17 -9.13 -1.65
N LEU A 225 3.79 -8.97 -2.82
CA LEU A 225 5.23 -9.19 -3.05
C LEU A 225 5.69 -10.56 -2.51
N GLN A 226 5.09 -11.63 -3.05
CA GLN A 226 5.19 -12.97 -2.47
C GLN A 226 6.58 -13.60 -2.59
N ALA A 227 6.90 -14.50 -1.67
CA ALA A 227 7.98 -15.44 -1.87
C ALA A 227 7.68 -16.36 -3.06
N GLY A 228 8.71 -16.65 -3.85
CA GLY A 228 8.56 -17.49 -5.01
C GLY A 228 8.29 -18.93 -4.61
N ASN A 229 7.73 -19.69 -5.53
CA ASN A 229 7.66 -21.14 -5.45
C ASN A 229 8.04 -21.72 -6.82
N GLU A 230 9.27 -22.24 -6.89
CA GLU A 230 9.82 -22.82 -8.13
C GLU A 230 8.97 -23.98 -8.65
N GLN A 231 8.23 -24.68 -7.77
CA GLN A 231 7.40 -25.83 -8.16
C GLN A 231 6.12 -25.43 -8.89
N ASN A 232 5.70 -24.17 -8.82
CA ASN A 232 4.53 -23.66 -9.53
C ASN A 232 4.83 -22.45 -10.43
N GLY A 233 6.13 -22.17 -10.67
CA GLY A 233 6.57 -21.05 -11.51
C GLY A 233 6.33 -19.67 -10.91
N ASN A 234 5.99 -19.57 -9.62
CA ASN A 234 5.79 -18.28 -8.96
C ASN A 234 7.15 -17.63 -8.68
N VAL A 235 7.38 -16.46 -9.26
CA VAL A 235 8.64 -15.73 -9.13
C VAL A 235 8.71 -15.03 -7.78
N HIS A 236 9.84 -15.19 -7.10
CA HIS A 236 10.10 -14.50 -5.85
C HIS A 236 10.07 -13.00 -6.09
N THR A 237 9.19 -12.24 -5.43
CA THR A 237 9.00 -10.82 -5.75
C THR A 237 9.43 -9.91 -4.60
N TYR A 238 10.33 -8.98 -4.92
CA TYR A 238 10.73 -7.86 -4.09
C TYR A 238 10.59 -6.55 -4.86
N THR A 239 10.19 -5.48 -4.15
CA THR A 239 10.33 -4.11 -4.63
C THR A 239 11.60 -3.50 -4.07
N ARG A 240 12.41 -2.90 -4.93
CA ARG A 240 13.50 -2.00 -4.51
C ARG A 240 12.88 -0.74 -3.89
N VAL A 241 13.55 -0.19 -2.87
CA VAL A 241 13.13 1.04 -2.18
C VAL A 241 14.13 2.17 -2.40
N GLY A 242 13.75 3.40 -2.08
CA GLY A 242 14.57 4.58 -2.29
C GLY A 242 15.82 4.65 -1.40
N GLU A 243 15.80 3.98 -0.24
CA GLU A 243 16.90 3.95 0.71
C GLU A 243 18.02 2.99 0.29
N THR A 244 19.25 3.41 0.58
CA THR A 244 20.46 2.57 0.52
C THR A 244 20.99 2.31 1.92
N THR A 245 21.89 1.35 2.05
CA THR A 245 22.66 1.11 3.28
C THR A 245 24.10 0.85 2.86
N GLY A 246 25.01 1.74 3.25
CA GLY A 246 26.33 1.80 2.63
C GLY A 246 26.22 1.98 1.11
N SER A 247 26.78 1.04 0.34
CA SER A 247 26.75 1.06 -1.13
C SER A 247 25.70 0.14 -1.75
N TYR A 248 24.80 -0.43 -0.95
CA TYR A 248 23.81 -1.40 -1.41
C TYR A 248 22.40 -0.80 -1.39
N HIS A 249 21.60 -1.15 -2.38
CA HIS A 249 20.17 -0.87 -2.36
C HIS A 249 19.48 -1.78 -1.35
N VAL A 250 18.31 -1.34 -0.88
CA VAL A 250 17.43 -2.15 -0.04
C VAL A 250 16.22 -2.60 -0.85
N ALA A 251 15.77 -3.82 -0.61
CA ALA A 251 14.57 -4.36 -1.23
C ALA A 251 13.65 -5.02 -0.20
N VAL A 252 12.34 -4.87 -0.39
CA VAL A 252 11.28 -5.39 0.50
C VAL A 252 10.37 -6.33 -0.26
N GLY A 253 10.01 -7.46 0.36
CA GLY A 253 9.11 -8.43 -0.25
C GLY A 253 9.44 -9.85 0.18
N GLY A 254 9.24 -10.80 -0.71
CA GLY A 254 9.37 -12.21 -0.38
C GLY A 254 8.44 -12.64 0.74
N SER A 255 7.22 -12.12 0.77
CA SER A 255 6.24 -12.44 1.80
C SER A 255 5.94 -13.94 1.82
N ALA A 256 6.23 -14.59 2.95
CA ALA A 256 6.05 -16.03 3.17
C ALA A 256 5.30 -16.27 4.49
N PRO A 257 4.88 -17.51 4.79
CA PRO A 257 4.26 -17.84 6.08
C PRO A 257 5.15 -17.48 7.30
N SER A 258 6.48 -17.42 7.12
CA SER A 258 7.44 -17.02 8.14
C SER A 258 7.64 -15.51 8.31
N GLY A 259 7.12 -14.68 7.40
CA GLY A 259 7.23 -13.23 7.44
C GLY A 259 7.68 -12.59 6.12
N VAL A 260 7.99 -11.29 6.18
CA VAL A 260 8.49 -10.49 5.06
C VAL A 260 10.02 -10.31 5.14
N GLY A 261 10.69 -10.24 3.99
CA GLY A 261 12.12 -9.99 3.89
C GLY A 261 12.44 -8.52 3.59
N VAL A 262 13.46 -8.00 4.28
CA VAL A 262 14.18 -6.77 3.91
C VAL A 262 15.62 -7.15 3.61
N SER A 263 16.01 -7.12 2.34
CA SER A 263 17.29 -7.64 1.85
C SER A 263 18.20 -6.54 1.34
N SER A 264 19.51 -6.79 1.43
CA SER A 264 20.49 -6.10 0.59
C SER A 264 20.28 -6.49 -0.86
N ASP A 265 20.49 -5.53 -1.74
CA ASP A 265 20.53 -5.71 -3.18
C ASP A 265 21.78 -5.03 -3.75
N TYR A 266 22.47 -5.73 -4.65
CA TYR A 266 23.71 -5.25 -5.27
C TYR A 266 23.45 -4.22 -6.38
N GLY A 267 22.20 -3.81 -6.60
CA GLY A 267 21.80 -2.90 -7.68
C GLY A 267 21.84 -3.54 -9.07
N GLY A 268 22.09 -4.86 -9.15
CA GLY A 268 22.19 -5.62 -10.39
C GLY A 268 20.88 -6.31 -10.80
N ASP A 269 21.00 -7.16 -11.82
CA ASP A 269 19.89 -7.88 -12.44
C ASP A 269 19.52 -9.13 -11.61
N GLY A 270 18.53 -8.98 -10.72
CA GLY A 270 17.94 -10.10 -9.96
C GLY A 270 16.54 -10.42 -10.48
N GLU A 271 16.29 -11.68 -10.87
CA GLU A 271 15.03 -12.08 -11.52
C GLU A 271 13.79 -11.82 -10.65
N GLY A 272 14.01 -11.74 -9.34
CA GLY A 272 12.98 -11.45 -8.35
C GLY A 272 12.85 -10.00 -7.88
N ILE A 273 13.67 -9.07 -8.38
CA ILE A 273 13.72 -7.68 -7.88
C ILE A 273 13.23 -6.72 -8.96
N GLY A 274 12.08 -6.10 -8.73
CA GLY A 274 11.54 -5.01 -9.54
C GLY A 274 11.30 -3.76 -8.70
N VAL A 275 10.42 -2.87 -9.17
CA VAL A 275 9.99 -1.68 -8.44
C VAL A 275 8.47 -1.55 -8.45
N SER A 276 7.85 -1.37 -7.29
CA SER A 276 6.45 -0.96 -7.17
C SER A 276 6.32 0.55 -7.34
N ALA A 277 5.12 1.05 -7.63
CA ALA A 277 4.85 2.49 -7.68
C ALA A 277 4.14 2.93 -6.40
N LEU A 278 4.60 4.03 -5.79
CA LEU A 278 4.02 4.61 -4.58
C LEU A 278 3.49 6.02 -4.86
N TRP A 279 2.28 6.32 -4.40
CA TRP A 279 1.74 7.68 -4.35
C TRP A 279 1.44 8.06 -2.89
N LYS A 280 2.04 9.15 -2.43
CA LYS A 280 1.84 9.74 -1.09
C LYS A 280 0.83 10.90 -1.11
N PHE A 281 0.05 11.03 -0.03
CA PHE A 281 -0.88 12.14 0.22
C PHE A 281 -0.59 12.82 1.56
#